data_AF-A0A933IGD9-F1
#
_entry.id   AF-A0A933IGD9-F1
#
_cell.length_a   1.000
_cell.length_b   1.000
_cell.length_c   1.000
_cell.angle_alpha   90.00
_cell.angle_beta   90.00
_cell.angle_gamma   90.00
#
_symmetry.space_group_name_H-M   'P 1'
#
loop_
_entity.id
_entity.type
_entity.pdbx_description
1 polymer ?
#
loop_
_entity_poly.entity_id
_entity_poly.type
_entity_poly.pdbx_seq_one_letter_code
_entity_poly.pdbx_strand_id
1 'polypeptide(L)' 'TPDVIVVERGKPVRLNFVRQESASCSEMLLLPAFNKSAKLPEGETVPVEFLPKDPGEYEFQCQMGMLRGKVIVE' A
#
# COMPACT_ATOMS: atom_id res chain seq x y z
N THR A 1 -8.62 -6.63 5.32
CA THR A 1 -9.04 -7.15 4.01
C THR A 1 -9.62 -6.00 3.19
N PRO A 2 -9.06 -5.69 2.01
CA PRO A 2 -8.62 -6.68 1.04
C PRO A 2 -7.13 -6.97 1.15
N ASP A 3 -6.80 -8.26 1.19
CA ASP A 3 -5.40 -8.72 1.19
C ASP A 3 -4.79 -8.63 -0.22
N VAL A 4 -5.62 -8.35 -1.24
CA VAL A 4 -5.26 -8.30 -2.66
C VAL A 4 -6.00 -7.16 -3.36
N ILE A 5 -5.25 -6.30 -4.05
CA ILE A 5 -5.78 -5.19 -4.87
C ILE A 5 -5.32 -5.43 -6.30
N VAL A 6 -6.24 -5.46 -7.28
CA VAL A 6 -5.88 -5.65 -8.70
C VAL A 6 -5.92 -4.30 -9.41
N VAL A 7 -4.89 -3.98 -10.19
CA VAL A 7 -4.76 -2.71 -10.91
C VAL A 7 -4.21 -2.96 -12.33
N GLU A 8 -4.48 -2.02 -13.23
CA GLU A 8 -4.00 -2.11 -14.62
C GLU A 8 -2.61 -1.49 -14.78
N ARG A 9 -1.74 -2.16 -15.54
CA ARG A 9 -0.42 -1.65 -15.93
C ARG A 9 -0.54 -0.37 -16.78
N GLY A 10 0.42 0.52 -16.60
CA GLY A 10 0.53 1.77 -17.37
C GLY A 10 -0.50 2.84 -17.00
N LYS A 11 -1.38 2.59 -16.02
CA LYS A 11 -2.33 3.58 -15.51
C LYS A 11 -1.89 4.09 -14.14
N PRO A 12 -1.96 5.40 -13.86
CA PRO A 12 -1.67 5.92 -12.53
C PRO A 12 -2.69 5.38 -11.53
N VAL A 13 -2.20 4.75 -10.47
CA VAL A 13 -3.01 4.19 -9.39
C VAL A 13 -2.89 5.08 -8.17
N ARG A 14 -4.03 5.41 -7.55
CA ARG A 14 -4.10 6.08 -6.24
C ARG A 14 -4.84 5.19 -5.25
N LEU A 15 -4.10 4.67 -4.27
CA LEU A 15 -4.68 3.90 -3.16
C LEU A 15 -4.81 4.80 -1.94
N ASN A 16 -6.01 4.88 -1.37
CA ASN A 16 -6.25 5.64 -0.14
C ASN A 16 -6.20 4.69 1.05
N PHE A 17 -5.21 4.88 1.91
CA PHE A 17 -5.06 4.10 3.14
C PHE A 17 -5.67 4.88 4.30
N VAL A 18 -6.48 4.19 5.11
CA VAL A 18 -7.02 4.73 6.36
C VAL A 18 -6.60 3.81 7.48
N ARG A 19 -5.85 4.37 8.44
CA ARG A 19 -5.49 3.64 9.66
C ARG A 19 -6.66 3.74 10.65
N GLN A 20 -7.41 2.66 10.77
CA GLN A 20 -8.51 2.52 11.72
C GLN A 20 -8.09 1.98 13.08
N GLU A 21 -6.87 1.44 13.20
CA GLU A 21 -6.36 0.88 14.44
C GLU A 21 -5.21 1.72 15.04
N SER A 22 -5.15 1.77 16.37
CA SER A 22 -4.14 2.54 17.10
C SER A 22 -2.83 1.77 17.32
N ALA A 23 -2.66 0.57 16.74
CA ALA A 23 -1.43 -0.20 16.89
C ALA A 23 -0.24 0.51 16.27
N SER A 24 0.88 0.58 17.00
CA SER A 24 2.11 1.25 16.54
C SER A 24 2.69 0.60 15.28
N CYS A 25 2.37 -0.67 15.02
CA CYS A 25 2.86 -1.38 13.86
C CYS A 25 2.35 -0.82 12.54
N SER A 26 1.14 -0.24 12.51
CA SER A 26 0.46 0.26 11.32
C SER A 26 0.74 1.74 11.03
N GLU A 27 1.66 2.39 11.77
CA GLU A 27 1.99 3.81 11.60
C GLU A 27 2.68 4.11 10.27
N MET A 28 3.32 3.12 9.65
CA MET A 28 4.04 3.31 8.40
C MET A 28 3.71 2.19 7.43
N LEU A 29 3.29 2.59 6.22
CA LEU A 29 3.13 1.74 5.06
C LEU A 29 4.41 1.77 4.23
N LEU A 30 4.90 0.59 3.88
CA LEU A 30 6.02 0.36 2.99
C LEU A 30 5.52 -0.34 1.74
N LEU A 31 5.88 0.20 0.59
CA LEU A 31 5.62 -0.37 -0.73
C LEU A 31 6.94 -0.36 -1.52
N PRO A 32 7.85 -1.31 -1.22
CA PRO A 32 9.24 -1.29 -1.67
C PRO A 32 9.39 -1.36 -3.19
N ALA A 33 8.51 -2.12 -3.85
CA ALA A 33 8.52 -2.29 -5.30
C ALA A 33 8.38 -0.98 -6.08
N PHE A 34 7.72 0.02 -5.49
CA PHE A 34 7.53 1.34 -6.07
C PHE A 34 8.40 2.41 -5.38
N ASN A 35 9.31 1.99 -4.50
CA ASN A 35 10.12 2.86 -3.63
C ASN A 35 9.27 3.91 -2.91
N LYS A 36 8.12 3.48 -2.36
CA LYS A 36 7.18 4.33 -1.64
C LYS A 36 7.12 3.93 -0.17
N SER A 37 7.09 4.93 0.69
CA SER A 37 6.79 4.80 2.11
C SER A 37 5.87 5.95 2.51
N ALA A 38 4.82 5.66 3.27
CA ALA A 38 3.87 6.66 3.73
C ALA A 38 3.61 6.48 5.22
N LYS A 39 3.58 7.58 5.96
CA LYS A 39 3.12 7.58 7.34
C LYS A 39 1.59 7.57 7.33
N LEU A 40 0.98 6.74 8.16
CA LEU A 40 -0.47 6.61 8.34
C LEU A 40 -0.85 7.14 9.74
N PRO A 41 -1.19 8.44 9.86
CA PRO A 41 -1.81 8.95 11.07
C PRO A 41 -3.16 8.27 11.32
N GLU A 42 -3.49 8.10 12.60
CA GLU A 42 -4.75 7.46 13.00
C GLU A 42 -5.95 8.32 12.58
N GLY A 43 -6.95 7.69 11.97
CA GLY A 43 -8.15 8.37 11.48
C GLY A 43 -7.95 9.23 10.24
N GLU A 44 -6.73 9.35 9.71
CA GLU A 44 -6.45 10.14 8.51
C GLU A 44 -6.41 9.26 7.25
N THR A 45 -6.88 9.84 6.14
CA THR A 45 -6.80 9.21 4.81
C THR A 45 -5.51 9.65 4.14
N VAL A 46 -4.61 8.71 3.88
CA VAL A 46 -3.33 8.97 3.23
C VAL A 46 -3.34 8.39 1.81
N PRO A 47 -3.27 9.24 0.77
CA PRO A 47 -3.19 8.77 -0.60
C PRO A 47 -1.77 8.32 -0.94
N VAL A 48 -1.65 7.14 -1.55
CA VAL A 48 -0.41 6.59 -2.09
C VAL A 48 -0.57 6.41 -3.59
N GLU A 49 0.19 7.21 -4.33
CA GLU A 49 0.16 7.24 -5.78
C GLU A 49 1.41 6.56 -6.36
N PHE A 50 1.18 5.64 -7.30
CA PHE A 50 2.23 4.93 -8.02
C PHE A 50 1.79 4.59 -9.44
N LEU A 51 2.76 4.40 -10.32
CA LEU A 51 2.55 4.00 -11.71
C LEU A 51 3.15 2.60 -11.90
N PRO A 52 2.34 1.54 -11.89
CA PRO A 52 2.81 0.21 -12.21
C PRO A 52 3.15 0.12 -13.70
N LYS A 53 4.40 -0.25 -14.02
CA LYS A 53 4.89 -0.37 -15.40
C LYS A 53 4.87 -1.81 -15.89
N ASP A 54 5.27 -2.72 -15.02
CA ASP A 54 5.40 -4.13 -15.30
C ASP A 54 4.28 -4.91 -14.61
N PRO A 55 3.72 -5.95 -15.25
CA PRO A 55 2.75 -6.84 -14.61
C PRO A 55 3.46 -7.69 -13.54
N GLY A 56 2.75 -8.01 -12.47
CA GLY A 56 3.30 -8.80 -11.37
C GLY A 56 2.59 -8.58 -10.04
N GLU A 57 3.02 -9.33 -9.03
CA GLU A 57 2.54 -9.18 -7.65
C GLU A 57 3.51 -8.31 -6.85
N TYR A 58 2.98 -7.26 -6.23
CA TYR A 58 3.74 -6.29 -5.45
C TYR A 58 3.22 -6.22 -4.03
N GLU A 59 4.05 -6.62 -3.07
CA GLU A 59 3.67 -6.59 -1.67
C GLU A 59 3.79 -5.18 -1.08
N PHE A 60 2.81 -4.81 -0.25
CA PHE A 60 2.92 -3.72 0.70
C PHE A 60 2.80 -4.27 2.12
N GLN A 61 3.51 -3.64 3.04
CA GLN A 61 3.56 -4.09 4.42
C GLN A 61 3.72 -2.92 5.37
N CYS A 62 3.42 -3.16 6.64
CA CYS A 62 3.76 -2.19 7.66
C CYS A 62 5.25 -2.24 8.02
N GLN A 63 5.78 -1.22 8.70
CA GLN A 63 7.20 -1.15 9.09
C GLN A 63 7.67 -2.39 9.90
N MET A 64 6.79 -2.98 10.70
CA MET A 64 7.08 -4.17 11.48
C MET A 64 6.87 -5.49 10.71
N GLY A 65 6.38 -5.45 9.46
CA GLY A 65 6.15 -6.63 8.62
C GLY A 65 5.05 -7.57 9.10
N MET A 66 4.21 -7.14 10.06
CA MET A 66 3.08 -7.92 10.58
C MET A 66 1.86 -7.83 9.67
N LEU A 67 1.49 -6.62 9.26
CA LEU A 67 0.43 -6.39 8.30
C LEU A 67 1.02 -6.44 6.90
N ARG A 68 0.38 -7.21 6.02
CA ARG A 68 0.79 -7.39 4.63
C ARG A 68 -0.44 -7.39 3.74
N GLY A 69 -0.27 -6.88 2.54
CA GLY A 69 -1.22 -7.05 1.45
C GLY A 69 -0.44 -7.02 0.14
N LYS A 70 -1.13 -7.32 -0.96
CA LYS A 70 -0.51 -7.32 -2.28
C LYS A 70 -1.32 -6.54 -3.30
N VAL A 71 -0.60 -5.94 -4.25
CA VAL A 71 -1.13 -5.32 -5.44
C VAL A 71 -0.77 -6.22 -6.62
N ILE A 72 -1.77 -6.77 -7.30
CA ILE A 72 -1.60 -7.51 -8.54
C ILE A 72 -1.74 -6.50 -9.69
N VAL A 73 -0.73 -6.41 -10.53
CA VAL A 73 -0.75 -5.60 -11.74
C VAL A 73 -0.97 -6.52 -12.94
N GLU A 74 -2.04 -6.26 -13.69
CA GLU A 74 -2.40 -6.94 -14.93
C GLU A 74 -2.20 -6.04 -16.17
#